data_AF-Q2J8I7-F1
#
_entry.id   AF-Q2J8I7-F1
#
_cell.length_a   1.000
_cell.length_b   1.000
_cell.length_c   1.000
_cell.angle_alpha   90.00
_cell.angle_beta   90.00
_cell.angle_gamma   90.00
#
_symmetry.space_group_name_H-M   'P 1'
#
loop_
_entity.id
_entity.type
_entity.pdbx_description
1 polymer ?
#
loop_
_entity_poly.entity_id
_entity_poly.type
_entity_poly.pdbx_seq_one_letter_code
_entity_poly.pdbx_strand_id
1 'polypeptide(L)' 'MQPSSLAPADVTSPWRRPSRMNRNAVDVVEVARGEHRVLIRSSLGPPIRITPQAWADLVAAVKRGEYDDL' A
#
# COMPACT_ATOMS: atom_id res chain seq x y z
N MET A 1 -1.23 21.53 15.31
CA MET A 1 -1.34 20.11 14.89
C MET A 1 -0.09 19.77 14.11
N GLN A 2 0.85 19.00 14.70
CA GLN A 2 2.04 18.54 13.98
C GLN A 2 1.62 17.46 12.99
N PRO A 3 2.09 17.48 11.72
CA PRO A 3 1.89 16.34 10.83
C PRO A 3 2.68 15.18 11.42
N SER A 4 1.99 14.10 11.77
CA SER A 4 2.61 12.88 12.25
C SER A 4 3.56 12.36 11.17
N SER A 5 4.85 12.68 11.33
CA SER A 5 5.93 12.04 10.59
C SER A 5 5.78 10.55 10.82
N LEU A 6 5.58 9.80 9.74
CA LEU A 6 5.56 8.36 9.78
C LEU A 6 6.98 7.96 10.15
N ALA A 7 7.19 7.67 11.42
CA ALA A 7 8.51 7.25 11.87
C ALA A 7 8.95 6.09 10.97
N PRO A 8 10.16 6.14 10.39
CA PRO A 8 10.71 5.03 9.60
C PRO A 8 10.75 3.69 10.39
N ALA A 9 10.55 3.74 11.72
CA ALA A 9 10.48 2.61 12.63
C ALA A 9 9.36 1.59 12.34
N ASP A 10 8.26 1.99 11.68
CA ASP A 10 7.16 1.06 11.37
C ASP A 10 7.42 0.20 10.12
N VAL A 11 8.47 0.49 9.33
CA VAL A 11 8.73 -0.17 8.04
C VAL A 11 9.85 -1.19 8.21
N THR A 12 9.52 -2.48 8.07
CA THR A 12 10.48 -3.59 8.18
C THR A 12 10.99 -4.08 6.83
N SER A 13 10.48 -3.54 5.72
CA SER A 13 10.89 -3.88 4.35
C SER A 13 10.79 -2.67 3.43
N PRO A 14 11.65 -2.55 2.39
CA PRO A 14 11.57 -1.45 1.45
C PRO A 14 10.20 -1.42 0.74
N TRP A 15 9.76 -0.22 0.40
CA TRP A 15 8.55 0.00 -0.39
C TRP A 15 8.69 -0.68 -1.76
N ARG A 16 7.65 -1.45 -2.13
CA ARG A 16 7.59 -2.18 -3.40
C ARG A 16 6.55 -1.56 -4.31
N ARG A 17 6.93 -1.37 -5.58
CA ARG A 17 6.04 -0.97 -6.68
C ARG A 17 5.64 -2.18 -7.52
N PRO A 18 4.51 -2.12 -8.25
CA PRO A 18 4.20 -3.06 -9.32
C PRO A 18 5.32 -3.06 -10.37
N SER A 19 5.65 -4.23 -10.91
CA SER A 19 6.68 -4.38 -11.95
C SER A 19 6.22 -3.85 -13.32
N ARG A 20 4.91 -3.76 -13.53
CA ARG A 20 4.29 -3.17 -14.72
C ARG A 20 3.49 -1.95 -14.29
N MET A 21 3.91 -0.79 -14.74
CA MET A 21 3.23 0.48 -14.47
C MET A 21 2.71 1.06 -15.78
N ASN A 22 1.53 1.65 -15.73
CA ASN A 22 1.02 2.46 -16.83
C ASN A 22 1.79 3.80 -16.85
N ARG A 23 2.41 4.16 -17.98
CA ARG A 23 3.21 5.40 -18.11
C ARG A 23 2.36 6.67 -18.00
N ASN A 24 1.04 6.55 -18.16
CA ASN A 24 0.10 7.66 -18.08
C ASN A 24 -0.49 7.82 -16.67
N ALA A 25 -0.20 6.90 -15.74
CA ALA A 25 -0.66 7.03 -14.36
C ALA A 25 0.13 8.14 -13.64
N VAL A 26 -0.59 9.00 -12.91
CA VAL A 26 -0.01 10.14 -12.17
C VAL A 26 0.75 9.68 -10.93
N ASP A 27 0.34 8.55 -10.35
CA ASP A 27 0.96 7.94 -9.19
C ASP A 27 0.97 6.41 -9.28
N VAL A 28 1.55 5.77 -8.25
CA VAL A 28 1.59 4.32 -8.13
C VAL A 28 1.28 3.89 -6.70
N VAL A 29 0.53 2.80 -6.57
CA VAL A 29 0.33 2.14 -5.27
C VAL A 29 1.61 1.41 -4.87
N GLU A 30 2.16 1.80 -3.73
CA GLU A 30 3.34 1.15 -3.12
C GLU A 30 2.91 0.37 -1.88
N VAL A 31 3.58 -0.76 -1.65
CA VAL A 31 3.30 -1.64 -0.52
C VAL A 31 4.59 -1.97 0.24
N ALA A 32 4.53 -1.92 1.56
CA ALA A 32 5.60 -2.34 2.46
C ALA A 32 5.07 -3.23 3.59
N ARG A 33 5.97 -3.99 4.22
CA ARG A 33 5.69 -4.65 5.49
C ARG A 33 6.14 -3.77 6.63
N GLY A 34 5.33 -3.72 7.68
CA GLY A 34 5.72 -3.30 9.01
C GLY A 34 5.74 -4.46 9.98
N GLU A 35 6.04 -4.19 11.25
CA GLU A 35 6.19 -5.23 12.29
C GLU A 35 4.92 -6.09 12.44
N HIS A 36 3.75 -5.44 12.50
CA HIS A 36 2.45 -6.11 12.66
C HIS A 36 1.40 -5.64 11.66
N ARG A 37 1.82 -4.96 10.59
CA ARG A 37 0.92 -4.30 9.64
C ARG A 37 1.44 -4.43 8.21
N VAL A 38 0.52 -4.32 7.27
CA VAL A 38 0.84 -4.01 5.87
C VAL A 38 0.61 -2.53 5.69
N LEU A 39 1.56 -1.85 5.04
CA LEU A 39 1.49 -0.43 4.75
C LEU A 39 1.23 -0.26 3.26
N ILE A 40 0.21 0.53 2.91
CA ILE A 40 -0.10 0.89 1.52
C ILE A 40 -0.04 2.40 1.39
N ARG A 41 0.51 2.92 0.30
CA ARG A 41 0.40 4.35 -0.04
C ARG A 41 0.30 4.58 -1.54
N SER A 42 -0.23 5.74 -1.91
CA SER A 42 0.15 6.36 -3.18
C SER A 42 1.60 6.86 -3.08
N SER A 43 2.36 6.80 -4.17
CA SER A 43 3.69 7.39 -4.25
C SER A 43 3.73 8.90 -3.98
N LEU A 44 2.57 9.58 -4.01
CA LEU A 44 2.43 11.01 -3.75
C LEU A 44 1.81 11.30 -2.37
N GLY A 45 1.45 10.28 -1.58
CA GLY A 45 0.64 10.43 -0.38
C GLY A 45 1.21 9.73 0.86
N PRO A 46 0.61 10.00 2.03
CA PRO A 46 0.92 9.26 3.24
C PRO A 46 0.40 7.81 3.16
N PRO A 47 1.01 6.86 3.89
CA PRO A 47 0.56 5.49 3.96
C PRO A 47 -0.59 5.30 4.94
N ILE A 48 -1.40 4.31 4.62
CA ILE A 48 -2.41 3.73 5.49
C ILE A 48 -1.89 2.41 6.07
N ARG A 49 -2.31 2.09 7.30
CA ARG A 49 -1.94 0.86 8.00
C ARG A 49 -3.08 -0.14 7.92
N ILE A 50 -2.80 -1.36 7.52
CA ILE A 50 -3.78 -2.43 7.36
C ILE A 50 -3.31 -3.67 8.13
N THR A 51 -4.25 -4.43 8.69
CA THR A 51 -3.92 -5.71 9.33
C THR A 51 -3.51 -6.75 8.27
N PRO A 52 -2.63 -7.70 8.59
CA PRO A 52 -2.23 -8.74 7.63
C PRO A 52 -3.41 -9.53 7.06
N GLN A 53 -4.45 -9.79 7.86
CA GLN A 53 -5.65 -10.50 7.41
C GLN A 53 -6.46 -9.66 6.40
N ALA A 54 -6.76 -8.39 6.72
CA ALA A 54 -7.50 -7.54 5.80
C ALA A 54 -6.74 -7.31 4.47
N TRP A 55 -5.41 -7.27 4.52
CA TRP A 55 -4.60 -7.26 3.29
C TRP A 55 -4.75 -8.55 2.47
N ALA A 56 -4.75 -9.72 3.11
CA ALA A 56 -4.96 -10.99 2.42
C ALA A 56 -6.35 -11.05 1.77
N ASP A 57 -7.37 -10.58 2.46
CA ASP A 57 -8.74 -10.52 1.95
C ASP A 57 -8.85 -9.57 0.76
N LEU A 58 -8.24 -8.38 0.84
CA LEU A 58 -8.15 -7.42 -0.28
C LEU A 58 -7.48 -8.04 -1.51
N VAL A 59 -6.33 -8.69 -1.33
CA VAL A 59 -5.62 -9.36 -2.44
C VAL A 59 -6.50 -10.44 -3.07
N ALA A 60 -7.27 -11.19 -2.26
CA ALA A 60 -8.18 -12.20 -2.77
C ALA A 60 -9.34 -11.57 -3.58
N ALA A 61 -9.93 -10.47 -3.09
CA ALA A 61 -10.98 -9.72 -3.79
C ALA A 61 -10.49 -9.12 -5.12
N VAL A 62 -9.32 -8.46 -5.14
CA VAL A 62 -8.69 -7.93 -6.36
C VAL A 62 -8.46 -9.06 -7.38
N LYS A 63 -7.97 -10.22 -6.95
CA LYS A 63 -7.75 -11.37 -7.86
C LYS A 63 -9.04 -11.95 -8.43
N ARG A 64 -10.18 -11.75 -7.76
CA ARG A 64 -11.52 -12.14 -8.25
C ARG A 64 -12.13 -11.08 -9.17
N GLY A 65 -11.48 -9.94 -9.36
CA GLY A 65 -11.99 -8.83 -10.18
C GLY A 65 -13.09 -8.02 -9.48
N GLU A 66 -13.23 -8.11 -8.15
CA GLU A 66 -14.30 -7.42 -7.40
C GLU A 66 -14.22 -5.90 -7.42
N TYR A 67 -13.13 -5.34 -7.96
CA TYR A 67 -12.86 -3.90 -8.03
C TYR A 67 -12.45 -3.45 -9.44
N ASP A 68 -12.70 -4.25 -10.47
CA ASP A 68 -12.30 -3.91 -11.84
C ASP A 68 -13.12 -2.75 -12.44
N ASP A 69 -14.20 -2.35 -11.77
CA ASP A 69 -15.11 -1.26 -12.12
C ASP A 69 -14.84 0.06 -11.37
N LEU A 70 -13.84 0.09 -10.48
CA LEU A 70 -13.42 1.30 -9.76
C LEU A 70 -12.47 2.21 -10.55
#